data_AF-A0A258V4Q1-F1
#
_entry.id   AF-A0A258V4Q1-F1
#
_cell.length_a   1.000
_cell.length_b   1.000
_cell.length_c   1.000
_cell.angle_alpha   90.00
_cell.angle_beta   90.00
_cell.angle_gamma   90.00
#
_symmetry.space_group_name_H-M   'P 1'
#
loop_
_entity.id
_entity.type
_entity.pdbx_description
1 polymer ?
#
loop_
_entity_poly.entity_id
_entity_poly.type
_entity_poly.pdbx_seq_one_letter_code
_entity_poly.pdbx_strand_id
1 'polypeptide(L)'
;MAQNKTLYLIITWIRLFFGAHLLFSGGRYILTGYVPEIPGIGGEWASANAAIGLYQAVKYMEFAFGVMLLTNRFVLLALILEMPATVNIFWLNTFIVGMPRQMFTGPQELFLNGVLLLAYSGYLGATLKPRLEPLWLWNSRRAYKDNYAEQIRSEGGL
;
A
#
# COMPACT_ATOMS: atom_id res chain seq x y z
N MET A 1 20.04 -13.97 -14.14
CA MET A 1 18.96 -14.92 -13.76
C MET A 1 17.78 -14.70 -14.69
N ALA A 2 17.23 -15.75 -15.29
CA ALA A 2 16.01 -15.64 -16.08
C ALA A 2 14.84 -15.24 -15.16
N GLN A 3 14.12 -14.18 -15.52
CA GLN A 3 12.96 -13.71 -14.76
C GLN A 3 11.90 -14.81 -14.71
N ASN A 4 11.47 -15.23 -13.51
CA ASN A 4 10.40 -16.20 -13.35
C ASN A 4 9.09 -15.61 -13.87
N LYS A 5 8.73 -15.96 -15.11
CA LYS A 5 7.56 -15.44 -15.82
C LYS A 5 6.27 -15.72 -15.05
N THR A 6 6.16 -16.87 -14.42
CA THR A 6 4.98 -17.24 -13.62
C THR A 6 4.80 -16.32 -12.43
N LEU A 7 5.86 -16.11 -11.64
CA LEU A 7 5.80 -15.21 -10.49
C LEU A 7 5.49 -13.77 -10.92
N TYR A 8 6.09 -13.31 -12.03
CA TYR A 8 5.79 -12.00 -12.60
C TYR A 8 4.29 -11.86 -12.94
N LEU A 9 3.69 -12.85 -13.58
CA LEU A 9 2.27 -12.83 -13.92
C LEU A 9 1.38 -12.87 -12.67
N ILE A 10 1.73 -13.67 -11.66
CA ILE A 10 1.00 -13.73 -10.39
C ILE A 10 1.02 -12.37 -9.70
N ILE A 11 2.20 -11.77 -9.49
CA ILE A 11 2.32 -10.46 -8.84
C ILE A 11 1.61 -9.36 -9.65
N THR A 12 1.71 -9.42 -10.98
CA THR A 12 1.00 -8.47 -11.86
C THR A 12 -0.51 -8.61 -11.70
N TRP A 13 -1.04 -9.84 -11.67
CA TRP A 13 -2.46 -10.09 -11.45
C TRP A 13 -2.91 -9.58 -10.08
N ILE A 14 -2.18 -9.89 -9.01
CA ILE A 14 -2.48 -9.43 -7.64
C ILE A 14 -2.51 -7.89 -7.61
N ARG A 15 -1.54 -7.22 -8.25
CA ARG A 15 -1.49 -5.76 -8.32
C ARG A 15 -2.71 -5.19 -9.04
N LEU A 16 -3.07 -5.75 -10.19
CA LEU A 16 -4.22 -5.28 -10.96
C LEU A 16 -5.53 -5.53 -10.22
N PHE A 17 -5.67 -6.70 -9.60
CA PHE A 17 -6.83 -7.05 -8.78
C PHE A 17 -6.98 -6.11 -7.58
N PHE A 18 -5.92 -5.92 -6.80
CA PHE A 18 -5.95 -5.03 -5.64
C PHE A 18 -6.13 -3.56 -6.05
N GLY A 19 -5.48 -3.11 -7.12
CA GLY A 19 -5.68 -1.77 -7.68
C GLY A 19 -7.11 -1.53 -8.13
N ALA A 20 -7.73 -2.49 -8.83
CA ALA A 20 -9.14 -2.42 -9.21
C ALA A 20 -10.08 -2.44 -8.00
N HIS A 21 -9.76 -3.23 -6.97
CA HIS A 21 -10.51 -3.27 -5.72
C HIS A 21 -10.52 -1.90 -5.00
N LEU A 22 -9.35 -1.27 -4.83
CA LEU A 22 -9.23 0.07 -4.24
C LEU A 22 -9.95 1.13 -5.10
N LEU A 23 -9.77 1.06 -6.42
CA LEU A 23 -10.44 1.98 -7.34
C LEU A 23 -11.97 1.86 -7.26
N PHE A 24 -12.49 0.64 -7.17
CA PHE A 24 -13.92 0.40 -7.00
C PHE A 24 -14.41 0.91 -5.64
N SER A 25 -13.69 0.62 -4.55
CA SER A 25 -14.04 1.06 -3.20
C SER A 25 -14.10 2.59 -3.09
N GLY A 26 -13.00 3.27 -3.45
CA GLY A 26 -12.94 4.73 -3.43
C GLY A 26 -13.85 5.37 -4.47
N GLY A 27 -13.89 4.84 -5.68
CA GLY A 27 -14.70 5.37 -6.79
C GLY A 27 -16.20 5.29 -6.52
N ARG A 28 -16.67 4.19 -5.92
CA ARG A 28 -18.07 4.06 -5.52
C ARG A 28 -18.45 5.11 -4.47
N TYR A 29 -17.58 5.39 -3.51
CA TYR A 29 -17.80 6.47 -2.56
C TYR A 29 -17.86 7.84 -3.24
N ILE A 30 -16.90 8.15 -4.12
CA ILE A 30 -16.82 9.44 -4.82
C ILE A 30 -18.04 9.68 -5.72
N LEU A 31 -18.50 8.65 -6.43
CA LEU A 31 -19.57 8.79 -7.41
C LEU A 31 -20.97 8.74 -6.80
N THR A 32 -21.18 7.96 -5.74
CA THR A 32 -22.53 7.73 -5.21
C THR A 32 -22.68 8.04 -3.73
N GLY A 33 -21.62 8.47 -3.04
CA GLY A 33 -21.60 8.66 -1.58
C GLY A 33 -21.84 7.38 -0.79
N TYR A 34 -21.71 6.20 -1.41
CA TYR A 34 -22.07 4.95 -0.77
C TYR A 34 -21.11 4.61 0.37
N VAL A 35 -21.67 4.39 1.55
CA VAL A 35 -20.98 3.87 2.73
C VAL A 35 -21.59 2.50 3.06
N PRO A 36 -20.81 1.43 3.15
CA PRO A 36 -21.34 0.13 3.53
C PRO A 36 -21.81 0.15 4.99
N GLU A 37 -22.96 -0.46 5.24
CA GLU A 37 -23.44 -0.66 6.61
C GLU A 37 -22.53 -1.65 7.33
N ILE A 38 -21.98 -1.22 8.48
CA ILE A 38 -21.15 -2.03 9.36
C ILE A 38 -21.91 -2.13 10.69
N PRO A 39 -22.21 -3.33 11.18
CA PRO A 39 -22.98 -3.48 12.41
C PRO A 39 -22.13 -3.24 13.67
N GLY A 40 -22.82 -2.88 14.76
CA GLY A 40 -22.23 -2.74 16.09
C GLY A 40 -21.12 -1.69 16.17
N ILE A 41 -20.12 -1.96 17.01
CA ILE A 41 -19.01 -1.04 17.31
C ILE A 41 -18.23 -0.65 16.04
N GLY A 42 -18.13 -1.54 15.05
CA GLY A 42 -17.49 -1.23 13.77
C GLY A 42 -18.22 -0.13 12.99
N GLY A 43 -19.55 -0.08 13.07
CA GLY A 43 -20.37 0.97 12.47
C GLY A 43 -20.25 2.30 13.18
N GLU A 44 -20.26 2.28 14.52
CA GLU A 44 -20.04 3.47 15.34
C GLU A 44 -18.66 4.08 15.07
N TRP A 45 -17.63 3.23 14.98
CA TRP A 45 -16.28 3.64 14.61
C TRP A 45 -16.23 4.26 13.21
N ALA A 46 -16.86 3.62 12.22
CA ALA A 46 -16.89 4.16 10.85
C ALA A 46 -17.64 5.50 10.79
N SER A 47 -18.74 5.64 11.53
CA SER A 47 -19.52 6.88 11.63
C SER A 47 -18.72 8.00 12.29
N ALA A 48 -17.99 7.71 13.37
CA ALA A 48 -17.12 8.67 14.04
C ALA A 48 -16.01 9.17 13.10
N ASN A 49 -15.39 8.27 12.31
CA ASN A 49 -14.40 8.66 11.30
C ASN A 49 -14.98 9.51 10.18
N ALA A 50 -16.21 9.21 9.76
CA ALA A 50 -16.91 10.03 8.78
C ALA A 50 -17.22 11.43 9.31
N ALA A 51 -17.52 11.56 10.61
CA ALA A 51 -17.79 12.86 11.24
C ALA A 51 -16.55 13.76 11.30
N ILE A 52 -15.35 13.20 11.43
CA ILE A 52 -14.08 13.96 11.43
C ILE A 52 -13.43 14.07 10.04
N GLY A 53 -14.08 13.59 8.98
CA GLY A 53 -13.55 13.65 7.61
C GLY A 53 -12.53 12.56 7.25
N LEU A 54 -12.16 11.69 8.20
CA LEU A 54 -11.13 10.67 7.99
C LEU A 54 -11.59 9.58 7.01
N TYR A 55 -12.85 9.15 7.10
CA TYR A 55 -13.40 8.15 6.18
C TYR A 55 -13.31 8.63 4.72
N GLN A 56 -13.67 9.89 4.49
CA GLN A 56 -13.66 10.53 3.18
C GLN A 56 -12.24 10.64 2.66
N ALA A 57 -11.30 11.09 3.50
CA ALA A 57 -9.89 11.15 3.15
C ALA A 57 -9.36 9.78 2.71
N VAL A 58 -9.68 8.71 3.44
CA VAL A 58 -9.30 7.34 3.07
C VAL A 58 -9.90 6.94 1.73
N LYS A 59 -11.18 7.22 1.45
CA LYS A 59 -11.80 6.86 0.15
C LYS A 59 -11.20 7.61 -1.05
N TYR A 60 -10.84 8.88 -0.88
CA TYR A 60 -10.09 9.60 -1.92
C TYR A 60 -8.69 9.01 -2.14
N MET A 61 -8.02 8.62 -1.06
CA MET A 61 -6.71 7.95 -1.13
C MET A 61 -6.81 6.58 -1.81
N GLU A 62 -7.77 5.74 -1.43
CA GLU A 62 -8.01 4.43 -2.08
C GLU A 62 -8.20 4.57 -3.59
N PHE A 63 -8.98 5.57 -4.03
CA PHE A 63 -9.15 5.85 -5.45
C PHE A 63 -7.81 6.20 -6.12
N ALA A 64 -7.05 7.14 -5.54
CA ALA A 64 -5.76 7.56 -6.07
C ALA A 64 -4.74 6.39 -6.10
N PHE A 65 -4.69 5.59 -5.05
CA PHE A 65 -3.81 4.43 -4.94
C PHE A 65 -4.22 3.33 -5.92
N GLY A 66 -5.52 3.10 -6.12
CA GLY A 66 -6.04 2.23 -7.16
C GLY A 66 -5.53 2.61 -8.55
N VAL A 67 -5.59 3.91 -8.90
CA VAL A 67 -5.02 4.42 -10.17
C VAL A 67 -3.51 4.17 -10.24
N MET A 68 -2.76 4.45 -9.16
CA MET A 68 -1.32 4.21 -9.08
C MET A 68 -0.95 2.74 -9.33
N LEU A 69 -1.68 1.80 -8.71
CA LEU A 69 -1.48 0.36 -8.86
C LEU A 69 -1.80 -0.11 -10.29
N LEU A 70 -2.92 0.35 -10.87
CA LEU A 70 -3.36 -0.04 -12.20
C LEU A 70 -2.44 0.50 -13.30
N THR A 71 -1.97 1.74 -13.15
CA THR A 71 -1.07 2.39 -14.11
C THR A 71 0.40 2.04 -13.90
N ASN A 72 0.72 1.24 -12.87
CA ASN A 72 2.08 0.92 -12.45
C ASN A 72 2.95 2.16 -12.18
N ARG A 73 2.35 3.20 -11.58
CA ARG A 73 3.03 4.45 -11.20
C ARG A 73 3.01 4.59 -9.69
N PHE A 74 4.18 4.81 -9.08
CA PHE A 74 4.31 4.98 -7.63
C PHE A 74 3.73 3.81 -6.79
N VAL A 75 3.77 2.58 -7.33
CA VAL A 75 3.18 1.38 -6.70
C VAL A 75 3.64 1.22 -5.25
N LEU A 76 4.94 1.30 -4.99
CA LEU A 76 5.49 1.14 -3.65
C LEU A 76 4.99 2.22 -2.67
N LEU A 77 4.89 3.47 -3.12
CA LEU A 77 4.36 4.56 -2.30
C LEU A 77 2.88 4.33 -1.96
N ALA A 78 2.08 3.98 -2.96
CA ALA A 78 0.66 3.66 -2.77
C ALA A 78 0.47 2.52 -1.76
N LEU A 79 1.25 1.45 -1.88
CA LEU A 79 1.19 0.32 -0.93
C LEU A 79 1.53 0.75 0.49
N ILE A 80 2.60 1.53 0.69
CA ILE A 80 3.01 2.05 2.01
C ILE A 80 1.91 2.93 2.62
N LEU A 81 1.32 3.82 1.84
CA LEU A 81 0.28 4.74 2.32
C LEU A 81 -1.07 4.04 2.56
N GLU A 82 -1.32 2.93 1.88
CA GLU A 82 -2.52 2.10 2.06
C GLU A 82 -2.40 1.13 3.24
N MET A 83 -1.18 0.87 3.74
CA MET A 83 -0.97 -0.04 4.88
C MET A 83 -1.77 0.34 6.14
N PRO A 84 -1.79 1.60 6.62
CA PRO A 84 -2.61 1.97 7.78
C PRO A 84 -4.10 1.65 7.60
N ALA A 85 -4.65 1.85 6.40
CA ALA A 85 -6.05 1.54 6.10
C ALA A 85 -6.29 0.03 6.14
N THR A 86 -5.48 -0.76 5.44
CA THR A 86 -5.63 -2.23 5.41
C THR A 86 -5.42 -2.90 6.77
N VAL A 87 -4.51 -2.39 7.62
CA VAL A 87 -4.35 -2.86 9.00
C VAL A 87 -5.60 -2.57 9.82
N ASN A 88 -6.17 -1.37 9.67
CA ASN A 88 -7.38 -0.98 10.38
C ASN A 88 -8.57 -1.84 9.96
N ILE A 89 -8.76 -2.02 8.65
CA ILE A 89 -9.82 -2.86 8.09
C ILE A 89 -9.65 -4.31 8.55
N PHE A 90 -8.42 -4.85 8.53
CA PHE A 90 -8.13 -6.17 9.09
C PHE A 90 -8.54 -6.28 10.56
N TRP A 91 -8.14 -5.32 11.39
CA TRP A 91 -8.44 -5.34 12.82
C TRP A 91 -9.94 -5.30 13.09
N LEU A 92 -10.63 -4.31 12.51
CA LEU A 92 -12.07 -4.13 12.69
C LEU A 92 -12.85 -5.33 12.16
N ASN A 93 -12.56 -5.78 10.94
CA ASN A 93 -13.34 -6.82 10.31
C ASN A 93 -13.12 -8.20 10.95
N THR A 94 -11.89 -8.49 11.41
CA THR A 94 -11.52 -9.80 11.94
C THR A 94 -11.82 -9.94 13.43
N PHE A 95 -11.48 -8.93 14.24
CA PHE A 95 -11.55 -9.04 15.70
C PHE A 95 -12.76 -8.32 16.32
N ILE A 96 -13.28 -7.27 15.68
CA ILE A 96 -14.36 -6.46 16.26
C ILE A 96 -15.73 -6.87 15.69
N VAL A 97 -15.86 -6.95 14.37
CA VAL A 97 -17.14 -7.22 13.70
C VAL A 97 -17.41 -8.72 13.58
N GLY A 98 -16.42 -9.51 13.16
CA GLY A 98 -16.51 -10.98 13.17
C GLY A 98 -17.60 -11.60 12.27
N MET A 99 -18.16 -10.84 11.33
CA MET A 99 -19.17 -11.36 10.39
C MET A 99 -18.51 -12.06 9.18
N PRO A 100 -19.14 -13.08 8.57
CA PRO A 100 -18.49 -13.91 7.54
C PRO A 100 -17.87 -13.13 6.37
N ARG A 101 -18.57 -12.10 5.86
CA ARG A 101 -18.05 -11.24 4.79
C ARG A 101 -16.83 -10.45 5.26
N GLN A 102 -16.91 -9.87 6.46
CA GLN A 102 -15.87 -9.05 7.07
C GLN A 102 -14.63 -9.91 7.36
N MET A 103 -14.81 -11.09 7.94
CA MET A 103 -13.74 -12.08 8.18
C MET A 103 -12.99 -12.51 6.93
N PHE A 104 -13.59 -12.39 5.75
CA PHE A 104 -12.89 -12.61 4.49
C PHE A 104 -12.17 -11.33 4.02
N THR A 105 -12.88 -10.20 3.97
CA THR A 105 -12.35 -8.94 3.43
C THR A 105 -11.16 -8.38 4.21
N GLY A 106 -11.17 -8.43 5.55
CA GLY A 106 -10.09 -7.90 6.38
C GLY A 106 -8.75 -8.60 6.12
N PRO A 107 -8.66 -9.92 6.31
CA PRO A 107 -7.45 -10.69 6.01
C PRO A 107 -7.03 -10.59 4.53
N GLN A 108 -8.00 -10.57 3.61
CA GLN A 108 -7.72 -10.44 2.19
C GLN A 108 -7.00 -9.11 1.87
N GLU A 109 -7.50 -7.98 2.37
CA GLU A 109 -6.90 -6.67 2.09
C GLU A 109 -5.47 -6.56 2.63
N LEU A 110 -5.25 -6.97 3.88
CA LEU A 110 -3.92 -6.98 4.49
C LEU A 110 -2.97 -7.93 3.75
N PHE A 111 -3.46 -9.10 3.33
CA PHE A 111 -2.67 -10.06 2.56
C PHE A 111 -2.26 -9.49 1.20
N LEU A 112 -3.20 -8.92 0.44
CA LEU A 112 -2.94 -8.35 -0.88
C LEU A 112 -1.93 -7.20 -0.81
N ASN A 113 -2.13 -6.26 0.13
CA ASN A 113 -1.20 -5.17 0.33
C ASN A 113 0.18 -5.71 0.78
N GLY A 114 0.21 -6.58 1.79
CA GLY A 114 1.45 -7.14 2.33
C GLY A 114 2.29 -7.91 1.31
N VAL A 115 1.68 -8.78 0.51
CA VAL A 115 2.38 -9.54 -0.55
C VAL A 115 2.94 -8.60 -1.61
N LEU A 116 2.17 -7.60 -2.04
CA LEU A 116 2.65 -6.60 -2.99
C LEU A 116 3.76 -5.75 -2.40
N LEU A 117 3.62 -5.31 -1.15
CA LEU A 117 4.65 -4.52 -0.47
C LEU A 117 5.96 -5.30 -0.41
N LEU A 118 5.91 -6.60 -0.07
CA LEU A 118 7.08 -7.47 -0.11
C LEU A 118 7.66 -7.61 -1.53
N ALA A 119 6.81 -7.84 -2.53
CA ALA A 119 7.24 -7.98 -3.92
C ALA A 119 7.90 -6.72 -4.50
N TYR A 120 7.46 -5.53 -4.06
CA TYR A 120 7.99 -4.23 -4.47
C TYR A 120 9.04 -3.68 -3.49
N SER A 121 9.28 -4.31 -2.34
CA SER A 121 10.22 -3.82 -1.30
C SER A 121 11.69 -3.91 -1.71
N GLY A 122 12.03 -4.63 -2.78
CA GLY A 122 13.40 -4.66 -3.31
C GLY A 122 13.96 -3.26 -3.60
N TYR A 123 13.10 -2.30 -3.98
CA TYR A 123 13.48 -0.90 -4.18
C TYR A 123 13.81 -0.16 -2.87
N LEU A 124 13.36 -0.65 -1.71
CA LEU A 124 13.72 -0.15 -0.37
C LEU A 124 15.03 -0.72 0.16
N GLY A 125 15.71 -1.62 -0.57
CA GLY A 125 16.98 -2.20 -0.10
C GLY A 125 18.05 -1.15 0.24
N ALA A 126 17.99 0.02 -0.39
CA ALA A 126 18.84 1.16 -0.09
C ALA A 126 18.51 1.86 1.25
N THR A 127 17.23 1.89 1.66
CA THR A 127 16.76 2.60 2.86
C THR A 127 16.97 1.80 4.14
N LEU A 128 17.08 0.47 4.03
CA LEU A 128 17.36 -0.41 5.18
C LEU A 128 18.85 -0.42 5.57
N LYS A 129 19.74 0.11 4.72
CA LYS A 129 21.16 0.26 5.05
C LYS A 129 21.35 1.58 5.82
N PRO A 130 21.94 1.57 7.03
CA PRO A 130 22.26 2.81 7.73
C PRO A 130 23.23 3.63 6.88
N ARG A 131 22.89 4.91 6.67
CA ARG A 131 23.68 5.88 5.89
C ARG A 131 23.79 7.17 6.68
N LEU A 132 25.00 7.72 6.75
CA LEU A 132 25.30 8.96 7.45
C LEU A 132 25.06 10.20 6.56
N GLU A 133 25.17 10.03 5.23
CA GLU A 133 25.02 11.13 4.27
C GLU A 133 23.66 11.14 3.55
N PRO A 134 22.95 12.29 3.50
CA PRO A 134 21.71 12.42 2.75
C PRO A 134 21.96 12.44 1.24
N LEU A 135 21.19 11.64 0.48
CA LEU A 135 21.21 11.69 -0.98
C LEU A 135 20.01 12.48 -1.52
N TRP A 136 20.29 13.68 -2.01
CA TRP A 136 19.27 14.53 -2.65
C TRP A 136 18.69 13.90 -3.93
N LEU A 137 17.41 14.18 -4.21
CA LEU A 137 16.68 13.62 -5.34
C LEU A 137 17.34 13.92 -6.70
N TRP A 138 17.85 15.14 -6.89
CA TRP A 138 18.58 15.54 -8.10
C TRP A 138 19.93 14.83 -8.27
N ASN A 139 20.45 14.21 -7.22
CA ASN A 139 21.67 13.38 -7.25
C ASN A 139 21.36 11.86 -7.32
N SER A 140 20.10 11.48 -7.55
CA SER A 140 19.64 10.08 -7.58
C SER A 140 20.43 9.15 -8.49
N ARG A 141 21.04 9.67 -9.58
CA ARG A 141 21.94 8.89 -10.46
C ARG A 141 23.06 8.18 -9.71
N ARG A 142 23.52 8.74 -8.59
CA ARG A 142 24.54 8.12 -7.73
C ARG A 142 24.04 6.82 -7.09
N ALA A 143 22.75 6.73 -6.74
CA ALA A 143 22.16 5.52 -6.14
C ALA A 143 22.10 4.32 -7.09
N TYR A 144 22.18 4.54 -8.40
CA TYR A 144 22.15 3.48 -9.41
C TYR A 144 23.54 3.00 -9.83
N LYS A 145 24.63 3.59 -9.30
CA LYS A 145 25.98 3.09 -9.55
C LYS A 145 26.21 1.82 -8.74
N ASP A 146 26.72 0.79 -9.40
CA ASP A 146 27.19 -0.42 -8.72
C ASP A 146 28.22 -0.04 -7.65
N ASN A 147 28.13 -0.69 -6.49
CA ASN A 147 29.00 -0.45 -5.34
C ASN A 147 29.01 0.98 -4.79
N TYR A 148 28.03 1.85 -5.11
CA TYR A 148 27.96 3.21 -4.56
C TYR A 148 28.05 3.24 -3.03
N ALA A 149 27.36 2.32 -2.35
CA ALA A 149 27.38 2.22 -0.90
C ALA A 149 28.75 1.77 -0.34
N GLU A 150 29.52 1.01 -1.11
CA GLU A 150 30.86 0.56 -0.75
C GLU A 150 31.90 1.63 -1.06
N GLN A 151 31.72 2.36 -2.18
CA GLN A 151 32.54 3.52 -2.55
C GLN A 151 32.49 4.60 -1.47
N ILE A 152 31.31 5.01 -1.01
CA ILE A 152 31.20 6.01 0.08
C ILE A 152 31.91 5.53 1.36
N ARG A 153 31.75 4.25 1.73
CA ARG A 153 32.48 3.67 2.88
C ARG A 153 34.00 3.72 2.68
N SER A 154 34.48 3.48 1.46
CA SER A 154 35.92 3.49 1.15
C SER A 154 36.50 4.90 1.01
N GLU A 155 35.68 5.88 0.63
CA GLU A 155 36.07 7.28 0.44
C GLU A 155 36.13 8.06 1.77
N GLY A 156 35.82 7.42 2.90
CA GLY A 156 35.85 8.07 4.21
C GLY A 156 34.80 9.17 4.34
N GLY A 157 33.70 9.09 3.59
CA GLY A 157 32.49 9.85 3.90
C GLY A 157 32.09 9.48 5.32
N LEU A 158 32.23 10.47 6.22
CA LEU A 158 32.19 10.37 7.69
C LEU A 158 31.40 9.18 8.24
#